data_AF-A0A2M9ZBZ8-F1
#
_entry.id   AF-A0A2M9ZBZ8-F1
#
_cell.length_a   1.000
_cell.length_b   1.000
_cell.length_c   1.000
_cell.angle_alpha   90.00
_cell.angle_beta   90.00
_cell.angle_gamma   90.00
#
_symmetry.space_group_name_H-M   'P 1'
#
loop_
_entity.id
_entity.type
_entity.pdbx_description
1 polymer ?
#
loop_
_entity_poly.entity_id
_entity_poly.type
_entity_poly.pdbx_seq_one_letter_code
_entity_poly.pdbx_strand_id
1 'polypeptide(L)'
;MSESDTGQQGFPFHPLQDFVLGEVLDRTLRRLGIPKPETETAILSHLPTGKTQFVFTPNAKKQIQLQSMPVELRGFLESGKDSEIVRILRKTIQEEGRLDLALELIEWIFTGFENEQLVRSLFSLVLNDKIQLPTEFYSILKEEYDKEMRGDLDRLKEE
;
A
#
# COMPACT_ATOMS: atom_id res chain seq x y z
N MET A 1 37.35 -15.65 15.00
CA MET A 1 35.95 -16.09 15.05
C MET A 1 35.11 -14.86 14.80
N SER A 2 34.60 -14.73 13.59
CA SER A 2 33.80 -13.58 13.14
C SER A 2 32.40 -13.70 13.74
N GLU A 3 32.06 -12.73 14.58
CA GLU A 3 30.69 -12.47 15.00
C GLU A 3 29.84 -12.29 13.75
N SER A 4 28.90 -13.21 13.54
CA SER A 4 27.89 -13.08 12.52
C SER A 4 26.93 -12.00 12.99
N ASP A 5 26.92 -10.89 12.25
CA ASP A 5 25.96 -9.81 12.31
C ASP A 5 24.54 -10.39 12.19
N THR A 6 23.91 -10.72 13.33
CA THR A 6 22.48 -11.01 13.38
C THR A 6 21.74 -9.69 13.26
N GLY A 7 21.74 -9.14 12.04
CA GLY A 7 20.98 -7.95 11.68
C GLY A 7 19.54 -8.13 12.15
N GLN A 8 19.05 -7.19 12.95
CA GLN A 8 17.69 -7.19 13.49
C GLN A 8 16.69 -7.47 12.36
N GLN A 9 16.16 -8.69 12.32
CA GLN A 9 15.03 -9.02 11.46
C GLN A 9 13.85 -8.20 11.95
N GLY A 10 13.43 -7.19 11.18
CA GLY A 10 12.23 -6.41 11.47
C GLY A 10 10.99 -7.31 11.59
N PHE A 11 9.93 -6.80 12.23
CA PHE A 11 8.69 -7.57 12.37
C PHE A 11 8.09 -7.83 10.97
N PRO A 12 7.69 -9.08 10.64
CA PRO A 12 7.11 -9.41 9.34
C PRO A 12 5.88 -8.54 9.04
N PHE A 13 5.74 -8.13 7.79
CA PHE A 13 4.56 -7.42 7.29
C PHE A 13 3.92 -8.21 6.15
N HIS A 14 2.66 -8.58 6.33
CA HIS A 14 1.81 -9.27 5.37
C HIS A 14 0.80 -8.28 4.79
N PRO A 15 1.05 -7.69 3.60
CA PRO A 15 0.32 -6.52 3.13
C PRO A 15 -1.20 -6.71 3.02
N LEU A 16 -1.66 -7.92 2.67
CA LEU A 16 -3.08 -8.25 2.49
C LEU A 16 -3.78 -8.72 3.79
N GLN A 17 -3.14 -8.57 4.95
CA GLN A 17 -3.62 -9.06 6.24
C GLN A 17 -3.37 -8.04 7.36
N ASP A 18 -2.21 -7.41 7.35
CA ASP A 18 -1.76 -6.50 8.41
C ASP A 18 -2.14 -5.03 8.13
N PHE A 19 -2.87 -4.76 7.04
CA PHE A 19 -3.24 -3.42 6.64
C PHE A 19 -4.63 -3.38 6.00
N VAL A 20 -5.49 -2.49 6.50
CA VAL A 20 -6.89 -2.35 6.08
C VAL A 20 -7.01 -2.16 4.57
N LEU A 21 -6.27 -1.20 3.99
CA LEU A 21 -6.31 -0.98 2.55
C LEU A 21 -5.81 -2.20 1.75
N GLY A 22 -4.92 -3.00 2.33
CA GLY A 22 -4.44 -4.24 1.72
C GLY A 22 -5.50 -5.35 1.73
N GLU A 23 -6.26 -5.49 2.81
CA GLU A 23 -7.41 -6.41 2.85
C GLU A 23 -8.50 -5.98 1.86
N VAL A 24 -8.78 -4.67 1.79
CA VAL A 24 -9.70 -4.07 0.82
C VAL A 24 -9.21 -4.34 -0.62
N LEU A 25 -7.92 -4.19 -0.89
CA LEU A 25 -7.32 -4.51 -2.18
C LEU A 25 -7.52 -5.98 -2.56
N ASP A 26 -7.27 -6.91 -1.63
CA ASP A 26 -7.45 -8.34 -1.85
C ASP A 26 -8.91 -8.67 -2.21
N ARG A 27 -9.89 -8.15 -1.46
CA ARG A 27 -11.32 -8.33 -1.78
C ARG A 27 -11.70 -7.71 -3.13
N THR A 28 -11.18 -6.52 -3.42
CA THR A 28 -11.40 -5.81 -4.69
C THR A 28 -10.92 -6.64 -5.88
N LEU A 29 -9.69 -7.16 -5.82
CA LEU A 29 -9.11 -7.97 -6.89
C LEU A 29 -9.83 -9.32 -7.02
N ARG A 30 -10.23 -9.94 -5.90
CA ARG A 30 -11.05 -11.15 -5.93
C ARG A 30 -12.41 -10.93 -6.60
N ARG A 31 -13.07 -9.78 -6.36
CA ARG A 31 -14.31 -9.38 -7.08
C ARG A 31 -14.08 -9.18 -8.58
N LEU A 32 -12.86 -8.78 -8.97
CA LEU A 32 -12.44 -8.64 -10.36
C LEU A 32 -11.94 -9.96 -10.99
N GLY A 33 -12.02 -11.08 -10.27
CA GLY A 33 -11.62 -12.40 -10.76
C GLY A 33 -10.14 -12.75 -10.60
N ILE A 34 -9.38 -11.93 -9.88
CA ILE A 34 -7.95 -12.16 -9.61
C ILE A 34 -7.82 -12.89 -8.27
N PRO A 35 -7.27 -14.13 -8.24
CA PRO A 35 -7.16 -14.92 -7.03
C PRO A 35 -6.06 -14.37 -6.10
N LYS A 36 -6.27 -14.50 -4.78
CA LYS A 36 -5.34 -14.01 -3.75
C LYS A 36 -3.86 -14.41 -3.98
N PRO A 37 -3.52 -15.66 -4.34
CA PRO A 37 -2.12 -16.04 -4.59
C PRO A 37 -1.46 -15.25 -5.73
N GLU A 38 -2.23 -14.82 -6.74
CA GLU A 38 -1.73 -13.99 -7.83
C GLU A 38 -1.42 -12.58 -7.34
N THR A 39 -2.32 -11.99 -6.54
CA THR A 39 -2.11 -10.71 -5.86
C THR A 39 -0.88 -10.74 -4.95
N GLU A 40 -0.75 -11.78 -4.12
CA GLU A 40 0.42 -11.96 -3.24
C GLU A 40 1.71 -12.09 -4.04
N THR A 41 1.70 -12.89 -5.12
CA THR A 41 2.86 -13.04 -6.01
C THR A 41 3.26 -11.71 -6.65
N ALA A 42 2.28 -10.92 -7.10
CA ALA A 42 2.52 -9.61 -7.68
C ALA A 42 3.17 -8.65 -6.67
N ILE A 43 2.65 -8.57 -5.45
CA ILE A 43 3.19 -7.70 -4.38
C ILE A 43 4.59 -8.15 -3.95
N LEU A 44 4.77 -9.45 -3.70
CA LEU A 44 6.06 -10.02 -3.28
C LEU A 44 7.14 -9.89 -4.35
N SER A 45 6.78 -9.66 -5.62
CA SER A 45 7.74 -9.46 -6.71
C SER A 45 8.55 -8.15 -6.60
N HIS A 46 8.20 -7.25 -5.68
CA HIS A 46 9.06 -6.11 -5.32
C HIS A 46 10.26 -6.52 -4.45
N LEU A 47 10.22 -7.69 -3.80
CA LEU A 47 11.30 -8.11 -2.91
C LEU A 47 12.55 -8.48 -3.73
N PRO A 48 13.74 -8.03 -3.30
CA PRO A 48 14.98 -8.44 -3.92
C PRO A 48 15.23 -9.94 -3.70
N THR A 49 16.04 -10.54 -4.59
CA THR A 49 16.45 -11.94 -4.50
C THR A 49 16.97 -12.28 -3.09
N GLY A 50 16.40 -13.32 -2.48
CA GLY A 50 16.78 -13.77 -1.14
C GLY A 50 15.94 -13.20 0.00
N LYS A 51 15.03 -12.24 -0.26
CA LYS A 51 14.00 -11.84 0.71
C LYS A 51 12.67 -12.52 0.38
N THR A 52 12.01 -13.04 1.41
CA THR A 52 10.75 -13.78 1.28
C THR A 52 9.53 -13.00 1.77
N GLN A 53 9.73 -11.90 2.50
CA GLN A 53 8.66 -11.10 3.09
C GLN A 53 9.07 -9.64 3.26
N PHE A 54 8.06 -8.77 3.35
CA PHE A 54 8.24 -7.40 3.83
C PHE A 54 8.38 -7.38 5.35
N VAL A 55 8.91 -6.28 5.86
CA VAL A 55 8.97 -6.00 7.29
C VAL A 55 8.36 -4.63 7.54
N PHE A 56 7.76 -4.43 8.70
CA PHE A 56 7.26 -3.11 9.09
C PHE A 56 8.40 -2.09 9.16
N THR A 57 8.09 -0.87 8.74
CA THR A 57 8.98 0.27 8.94
C THR A 57 9.08 0.55 10.45
N PRO A 58 10.29 0.73 11.03
CA PRO A 58 10.43 1.06 12.44
C PRO A 58 9.59 2.29 12.83
N ASN A 59 8.79 2.18 13.89
CA ASN A 59 7.77 3.18 14.28
C ASN A 59 8.30 4.62 14.32
N ALA A 60 9.48 4.85 14.92
CA ALA A 60 10.06 6.18 15.01
C ALA A 60 10.34 6.79 13.61
N LYS A 61 10.85 5.97 12.68
CA LYS A 61 11.09 6.40 11.30
C LYS A 61 9.77 6.64 10.56
N LYS A 62 8.81 5.74 10.75
CA LYS A 62 7.49 5.79 10.13
C LYS A 62 6.75 7.08 10.51
N GLN A 63 6.70 7.41 11.80
CA GLN A 63 6.04 8.62 12.30
C GLN A 63 6.65 9.90 11.72
N ILE A 64 7.99 9.99 11.62
CA ILE A 64 8.65 11.16 11.01
C ILE A 64 8.24 11.31 9.54
N GLN A 65 8.20 10.20 8.80
CA GLN A 65 7.85 10.22 7.39
C GLN A 65 6.37 10.56 7.15
N LEU A 66 5.48 10.03 7.99
CA LEU A 66 4.04 10.35 7.94
C LEU A 66 3.73 11.81 8.29
N GLN A 67 4.63 12.51 8.97
CA GLN A 67 4.48 13.95 9.22
C GLN A 67 4.99 14.82 8.07
N SER A 68 6.04 14.39 7.35
CA SER A 68 6.68 15.19 6.31
C SER A 68 6.19 14.89 4.90
N MET A 69 5.99 13.61 4.54
CA MET A 69 5.64 13.20 3.19
C MET A 69 4.27 13.74 2.74
N PRO A 70 3.21 13.75 3.56
CA PRO A 70 1.93 14.34 3.14
C PRO A 70 2.02 15.82 2.74
N VAL A 71 2.94 16.58 3.35
CA VAL A 71 3.15 18.00 2.99
C VAL A 71 3.72 18.12 1.59
N GLU A 72 4.75 17.31 1.28
CA GLU A 72 5.36 17.27 -0.04
C GLU A 72 4.37 16.75 -1.10
N LEU A 73 3.69 15.64 -0.81
CA LEU A 73 2.71 15.02 -1.71
C LEU A 73 1.54 15.95 -2.00
N ARG A 74 1.05 16.71 -1.01
CA ARG A 74 -0.01 17.71 -1.22
C ARG A 74 0.42 18.76 -2.24
N GLY A 75 1.66 19.26 -2.17
CA GLY A 75 2.17 20.21 -3.16
C GLY A 75 2.17 19.66 -4.59
N PHE A 76 2.47 18.36 -4.75
CA PHE A 76 2.37 17.69 -6.06
C PHE A 76 0.92 17.49 -6.52
N LEU A 77 0.03 17.08 -5.61
CA LEU A 77 -1.41 16.92 -5.90
C LEU A 77 -2.02 18.24 -6.38
N GLU A 78 -1.78 19.34 -5.66
CA GLU A 78 -2.28 20.67 -6.00
C GLU A 78 -1.71 21.20 -7.32
N SER A 79 -0.51 20.74 -7.69
CA SER A 79 0.15 21.12 -8.95
C SER A 79 -0.12 20.13 -10.10
N GLY A 80 -0.95 19.10 -9.92
CA GLY A 80 -1.23 18.07 -10.92
C GLY A 80 -0.01 17.23 -11.32
N LYS A 81 0.98 17.08 -10.42
CA LYS A 81 2.25 16.38 -10.67
C LYS A 81 2.18 14.91 -10.23
N ASP A 82 1.18 14.18 -10.73
CA ASP A 82 0.91 12.79 -10.36
C ASP A 82 2.12 11.85 -10.60
N SER A 83 2.92 12.11 -11.64
CA SER A 83 4.13 11.35 -11.93
C SER A 83 5.19 11.44 -10.82
N GLU A 84 5.28 12.59 -10.13
CA GLU A 84 6.21 12.77 -9.00
C GLU A 84 5.77 11.96 -7.78
N ILE A 85 4.46 11.89 -7.54
CA ILE A 85 3.86 11.07 -6.47
C ILE A 85 4.19 9.59 -6.70
N VAL A 86 3.93 9.10 -7.92
CA VAL A 86 4.26 7.72 -8.32
C VAL A 86 5.76 7.45 -8.18
N ARG A 87 6.62 8.41 -8.55
CA ARG A 87 8.08 8.28 -8.41
C ARG A 87 8.52 8.16 -6.95
N ILE A 88 7.97 8.98 -6.07
CA ILE A 88 8.28 8.94 -4.63
C ILE A 88 7.87 7.59 -4.05
N LEU A 89 6.63 7.15 -4.29
CA LEU A 89 6.14 5.89 -3.74
C LEU A 89 6.86 4.68 -4.34
N ARG A 90 7.27 4.74 -5.62
CA ARG A 90 8.08 3.69 -6.23
C ARG A 90 9.42 3.55 -5.51
N LYS A 91 10.09 4.65 -5.23
CA LYS A 91 11.32 4.66 -4.43
C LYS A 91 11.09 4.09 -3.03
N THR A 92 10.01 4.51 -2.34
CA THR A 92 9.66 4.01 -1.00
C THR A 92 9.46 2.49 -0.98
N ILE A 93 8.85 1.91 -2.02
CA ILE A 93 8.62 0.47 -2.12
C ILE A 93 9.89 -0.27 -2.57
N GLN A 94 10.45 0.11 -3.72
CA GLN A 94 11.48 -0.69 -4.41
C GLN A 94 12.89 -0.47 -3.86
N GLU A 95 13.25 0.77 -3.51
CA GLU A 95 14.59 1.07 -2.99
C GLU A 95 14.65 0.92 -1.48
N GLU A 96 13.58 1.34 -0.78
CA GLU A 96 13.57 1.38 0.68
C GLU A 96 12.90 0.16 1.33
N GLY A 97 12.15 -0.64 0.56
CA GLY A 97 11.46 -1.84 1.05
C GLY A 97 10.31 -1.54 2.02
N ARG A 98 9.77 -0.32 2.02
CA ARG A 98 8.79 0.16 2.99
C ARG A 98 7.37 0.16 2.43
N LEU A 99 6.86 -1.03 2.11
CA LEU A 99 5.52 -1.17 1.56
C LEU A 99 4.43 -0.74 2.56
N ASP A 100 4.63 -0.96 3.85
CA ASP A 100 3.67 -0.55 4.90
C ASP A 100 3.47 0.97 4.93
N LEU A 101 4.55 1.74 4.85
CA LEU A 101 4.50 3.19 4.77
C LEU A 101 3.87 3.66 3.45
N ALA A 102 4.22 3.02 2.34
CA ALA A 102 3.65 3.37 1.05
C ALA A 102 2.12 3.16 1.03
N LEU A 103 1.63 2.05 1.61
CA LEU A 103 0.20 1.77 1.71
C LEU A 103 -0.54 2.81 2.56
N GLU A 104 0.04 3.28 3.67
CA GLU A 104 -0.56 4.37 4.47
C GLU A 104 -0.67 5.69 3.69
N LEU A 105 0.37 6.04 2.93
CA LEU A 105 0.34 7.23 2.09
C LEU A 105 -0.65 7.09 0.93
N ILE A 106 -0.77 5.90 0.34
CA ILE A 106 -1.75 5.61 -0.70
C ILE A 106 -3.17 5.69 -0.12
N GLU A 107 -3.40 5.18 1.09
CA GLU A 107 -4.70 5.31 1.76
C GLU A 107 -5.07 6.76 2.01
N TRP A 108 -4.12 7.56 2.51
CA TRP A 108 -4.32 8.99 2.69
C TRP A 108 -4.66 9.71 1.36
N ILE A 109 -4.01 9.36 0.26
CA ILE A 109 -4.34 9.90 -1.08
C ILE A 109 -5.74 9.44 -1.49
N PHE A 110 -6.00 8.14 -1.41
CA PHE A 110 -7.24 7.52 -1.86
C PHE A 110 -8.48 8.06 -1.13
N THR A 111 -8.38 8.28 0.17
CA THR A 111 -9.47 8.80 1.01
C THR A 111 -9.59 10.32 0.97
N GLY A 112 -8.49 11.03 0.74
CA GLY A 112 -8.44 12.49 0.75
C GLY A 112 -8.68 13.16 -0.59
N PHE A 113 -8.52 12.45 -1.72
CA PHE A 113 -8.52 13.03 -3.05
C PHE A 113 -9.28 12.16 -4.07
N GLU A 114 -10.20 12.78 -4.80
CA GLU A 114 -10.95 12.12 -5.87
C GLU A 114 -10.16 12.12 -7.20
N ASN A 115 -9.12 11.30 -7.28
CA ASN A 115 -8.32 11.12 -8.50
C ASN A 115 -8.20 9.63 -8.85
N GLU A 116 -9.15 9.14 -9.65
CA GLU A 116 -9.21 7.74 -10.08
C GLU A 116 -7.93 7.28 -10.80
N GLN A 117 -7.42 8.09 -11.73
CA GLN A 117 -6.28 7.72 -12.56
C GLN A 117 -5.01 7.58 -11.72
N LEU A 118 -4.79 8.52 -10.78
CA LEU A 118 -3.70 8.42 -9.82
C LEU A 118 -3.85 7.17 -8.96
N VAL A 119 -5.02 6.95 -8.35
CA VAL A 119 -5.24 5.78 -7.50
C VAL A 119 -4.99 4.47 -8.25
N ARG A 120 -5.49 4.33 -9.49
CA ARG A 120 -5.19 3.15 -10.33
C ARG A 120 -3.68 3.01 -10.59
N SER A 121 -2.97 4.11 -10.82
CA SER A 121 -1.51 4.09 -11.02
C SER A 121 -0.77 3.68 -9.74
N LEU A 122 -1.22 4.13 -8.57
CA LEU A 122 -0.64 3.76 -7.28
C LEU A 122 -0.85 2.28 -6.95
N PHE A 123 -2.02 1.73 -7.22
CA PHE A 123 -2.26 0.30 -7.01
C PHE A 123 -1.59 -0.58 -8.07
N SER A 124 -1.44 -0.11 -9.31
CA SER A 124 -0.58 -0.79 -10.31
C SER A 124 0.85 -0.90 -9.78
N LEU A 125 1.38 0.18 -9.20
CA LEU A 125 2.68 0.19 -8.56
C LEU A 125 2.76 -0.80 -7.39
N VAL A 126 1.75 -0.86 -6.49
CA VAL A 126 1.72 -1.85 -5.38
C VAL A 126 1.79 -3.28 -5.92
N LEU A 127 1.12 -3.57 -7.03
CA LEU A 127 1.12 -4.86 -7.71
C LEU A 127 2.34 -5.06 -8.65
N ASN A 128 3.33 -4.17 -8.55
CA ASN A 128 4.56 -4.17 -9.35
C ASN A 128 4.30 -4.26 -10.87
N ASP A 129 3.22 -3.60 -11.32
CA ASP A 129 2.77 -3.57 -12.71
C ASP A 129 2.53 -4.98 -13.31
N LYS A 130 2.33 -6.02 -12.47
CA LYS A 130 2.09 -7.41 -12.89
C LYS A 130 0.64 -7.71 -13.23
N ILE A 131 -0.27 -6.93 -12.67
CA ILE A 131 -1.72 -7.11 -12.82
C ILE A 131 -2.27 -5.83 -13.43
N GLN A 132 -2.90 -5.95 -14.59
CA GLN A 132 -3.53 -4.82 -15.24
C GLN A 132 -4.85 -4.49 -14.53
N LEU A 133 -4.94 -3.29 -13.97
CA LEU A 133 -6.15 -2.84 -13.26
C LEU A 133 -7.19 -2.30 -14.25
N PRO A 134 -8.41 -2.87 -14.30
CA PRO A 134 -9.46 -2.39 -15.19
C PRO A 134 -10.00 -1.03 -14.72
N THR A 135 -10.84 -0.39 -15.54
CA THR A 135 -11.47 0.92 -15.24
C THR A 135 -12.33 0.86 -13.98
N GLU A 136 -13.04 -0.24 -13.79
CA GLU A 136 -13.98 -0.44 -12.68
C GLU A 136 -13.27 -0.62 -11.34
N PHE A 137 -11.94 -0.83 -11.34
CA PHE A 137 -11.13 -1.05 -10.14
C PHE A 137 -11.39 0.01 -9.07
N TYR A 138 -11.36 1.28 -9.44
CA TYR A 138 -11.51 2.38 -8.48
C TYR A 138 -12.89 2.39 -7.82
N SER A 139 -13.95 2.17 -8.61
CA SER A 139 -15.32 2.11 -8.08
C SER A 139 -15.51 0.94 -7.12
N ILE A 140 -14.97 -0.24 -7.46
CA ILE A 140 -15.06 -1.43 -6.61
C ILE A 140 -14.21 -1.25 -5.34
N LEU A 141 -13.03 -0.65 -5.46
CA LEU A 141 -12.16 -0.33 -4.32
C LEU A 141 -12.87 0.60 -3.33
N LYS A 142 -13.52 1.66 -3.82
CA LYS A 142 -14.36 2.55 -3.00
C LYS A 142 -15.48 1.79 -2.28
N GLU A 143 -16.22 0.95 -2.99
CA GLU A 143 -17.27 0.13 -2.38
C GLU A 143 -16.76 -0.80 -1.28
N GLU A 144 -15.62 -1.48 -1.50
CA GLU A 144 -15.04 -2.40 -0.53
C GLU A 144 -14.44 -1.67 0.69
N TYR A 145 -13.91 -0.48 0.49
CA TYR A 145 -13.42 0.37 1.57
C TYR A 145 -14.58 0.89 2.43
N ASP A 146 -15.64 1.40 1.80
CA ASP A 146 -16.82 1.89 2.51
C ASP A 146 -17.49 0.78 3.35
N LYS A 147 -17.51 -0.46 2.83
CA LYS A 147 -18.01 -1.63 3.57
C LYS A 147 -17.16 -1.92 4.81
N GLU A 148 -15.84 -1.87 4.68
CA GLU A 148 -14.92 -2.08 5.81
C GLU A 148 -15.16 -1.04 6.90
N MET A 149 -15.17 0.24 6.53
CA MET A 149 -15.36 1.34 7.48
C MET A 149 -16.73 1.27 8.18
N ARG A 150 -17.79 0.86 7.48
CA ARG A 150 -19.11 0.64 8.11
C ARG A 150 -19.11 -0.55 9.04
N GLY A 151 -18.49 -1.66 8.65
CA GLY A 151 -18.37 -2.85 9.50
C GLY A 151 -17.67 -2.54 10.81
N ASP A 152 -16.61 -1.74 10.78
CA ASP A 152 -15.91 -1.29 11.99
C ASP A 152 -16.78 -0.39 12.87
N LEU A 153 -17.55 0.53 12.28
CA LEU A 153 -18.48 1.38 13.02
C LEU A 153 -19.61 0.60 13.71
N ASP A 154 -20.06 -0.50 13.12
CA ASP A 154 -21.13 -1.31 13.71
C ASP A 154 -20.59 -2.19 14.83
N ARG A 155 -19.37 -2.75 14.71
CA ARG A 155 -18.69 -3.45 15.82
C ARG A 155 -18.49 -2.55 17.04
N LEU A 156 -18.10 -1.28 16.82
CA LEU A 156 -17.91 -0.30 17.90
C LEU A 156 -19.21 0.10 18.64
N LYS A 157 -20.39 -0.17 18.06
CA LYS A 157 -21.69 0.05 18.73
C LYS A 157 -22.16 -1.16 19.53
N GLU A 158 -21.56 -2.31 19.30
CA GLU A 158 -21.89 -3.58 19.98
C GLU A 158 -21.02 -3.80 21.24
N GLU A 159 -19.97 -3.01 21.43
CA GLU A 159 -19.12 -2.93 22.64
C GLU A 159 -19.57 -1.86 23.64
#